data_AF-A6ZVW6-F1
#
_entry.id   AF-A6ZVW6-F1
#
_cell.length_a   1.000
_cell.length_b   1.000
_cell.length_c   1.000
_cell.angle_alpha   90.00
_cell.angle_beta   90.00
_cell.angle_gamma   90.00
#
_symmetry.space_group_name_H-M   'P 1'
#
loop_
_entity.id
_entity.type
_entity.pdbx_description
1 polymer ?
#
loop_
_entity_poly.entity_id
_entity_poly.type
_entity_poly.pdbx_seq_one_letter_code
_entity_poly.pdbx_strand_id
1 'polypeptide(L)'
;MESIILSIAIFIGVLLGTSVGTFSGSSISAGVGASSGSSTSVGVGTFSGSSISAGVGTFSGSSISVGVGTFSGSRTSPDVDAGSGSSISAGVGTFSGSSTSVGVGTFGGSSTSVGVGTFSGSRTSPDVDAGSGSSTSPDVGAGSGSSISAGVGTFSGSRTSPDVDAGSGSSTSPDVGAGSGSSISAGVGSRIGTGISTTMNARVAVLITAAILSAPVTAIALLEARR
;
A
#
# COMPACT_ATOMS: atom_id res chain seq x y z
N MET A 1 -30.73 41.55 -24.89
CA MET A 1 -29.44 41.54 -24.19
C MET A 1 -29.75 41.40 -22.73
N GLU A 2 -30.15 40.20 -22.33
CA GLU A 2 -30.28 39.85 -20.92
C GLU A 2 -28.87 39.92 -20.38
N SER A 3 -28.60 40.99 -19.66
CA SER A 3 -27.33 41.31 -19.06
C SER A 3 -26.88 40.09 -18.28
N ILE A 4 -26.01 39.31 -18.91
CA ILE A 4 -24.74 38.84 -18.40
C ILE A 4 -24.44 39.55 -17.07
N ILE A 5 -25.07 39.08 -16.00
CA ILE A 5 -24.65 39.33 -14.63
C ILE A 5 -23.41 38.43 -14.48
N LEU A 6 -22.35 38.82 -15.17
CA LEU A 6 -20.97 38.45 -14.89
C LEU A 6 -20.54 39.30 -13.68
N SER A 7 -21.35 39.25 -12.61
CA SER A 7 -21.02 39.93 -11.37
C SER A 7 -20.06 39.01 -10.65
N ILE A 8 -18.81 39.42 -10.57
CA ILE A 8 -17.91 39.02 -9.50
C ILE A 8 -18.61 39.46 -8.21
N ALA A 9 -19.49 38.62 -7.67
CA ALA A 9 -20.29 38.89 -6.50
C ALA A 9 -19.56 38.27 -5.32
N ILE A 10 -18.88 39.10 -4.53
CA ILE A 10 -18.43 38.71 -3.19
C ILE A 10 -19.69 38.67 -2.32
N PHE A 11 -20.20 37.48 -2.03
CA PHE A 11 -21.32 37.31 -1.11
C PHE A 11 -20.80 36.93 0.28
N ILE A 12 -21.21 37.66 1.30
CA ILE A 12 -21.04 37.29 2.71
C ILE A 12 -22.42 36.88 3.22
N GLY A 13 -22.70 35.58 3.30
CA GLY A 13 -24.03 35.08 3.71
C GLY A 13 -24.41 33.73 3.11
N VAL A 14 -25.72 33.55 2.85
CA VAL A 14 -26.32 32.39 2.16
C VAL A 14 -26.52 32.65 0.66
N LEU A 15 -25.86 31.88 -0.22
CA LEU A 15 -26.13 31.87 -1.67
C LEU A 15 -26.97 30.66 -2.09
N LEU A 16 -27.97 30.88 -2.94
CA LEU A 16 -28.74 29.84 -3.65
C LEU A 16 -28.79 30.14 -5.16
N GLY A 17 -28.26 29.26 -6.01
CA GLY A 17 -28.44 29.35 -7.47
C GLY A 17 -27.18 29.13 -8.31
N THR A 18 -27.24 29.51 -9.59
CA THR A 18 -26.08 29.46 -10.48
C THR A 18 -25.20 30.70 -10.29
N SER A 19 -23.89 30.50 -10.18
CA SER A 19 -23.01 31.61 -9.86
C SER A 19 -21.61 31.46 -10.44
N VAL A 20 -21.01 32.59 -10.81
CA VAL A 20 -19.57 32.69 -11.02
C VAL A 20 -19.01 33.73 -10.05
N GLY A 21 -18.11 33.34 -9.15
CA GLY A 21 -17.58 34.30 -8.17
C GLY A 21 -16.96 33.67 -6.91
N THR A 22 -16.78 34.52 -5.90
CA THR A 22 -16.21 34.13 -4.61
C THR A 22 -17.23 34.32 -3.49
N PHE A 23 -17.37 33.30 -2.64
CA PHE A 23 -18.39 33.25 -1.60
C PHE A 23 -17.76 33.00 -0.24
N SER A 24 -18.23 33.72 0.78
CA SER A 24 -17.86 33.49 2.18
C SER A 24 -19.13 33.27 3.00
N GLY A 25 -19.24 32.12 3.65
CA GLY A 25 -20.41 31.73 4.43
C GLY A 25 -20.97 30.37 4.02
N SER A 26 -22.29 30.28 3.95
CA SER A 26 -22.99 29.06 3.57
C SER A 26 -23.47 29.16 2.12
N SER A 27 -23.26 28.15 1.28
CA SER A 27 -23.71 28.21 -0.12
C SER A 27 -24.27 26.88 -0.63
N ILE A 28 -25.31 26.99 -1.47
CA ILE A 28 -25.76 25.90 -2.34
C ILE A 28 -25.78 26.45 -3.76
N SER A 29 -24.81 26.06 -4.59
CA SER A 29 -24.66 26.67 -5.91
C SER A 29 -24.20 25.72 -7.00
N ALA A 30 -24.48 26.09 -8.23
CA ALA A 30 -23.88 25.47 -9.41
C ALA A 30 -23.05 26.52 -10.17
N GLY A 31 -21.86 26.15 -10.65
CA GLY A 31 -21.07 27.05 -11.49
C GLY A 31 -19.58 27.02 -11.19
N VAL A 32 -18.94 28.19 -11.31
CA VAL A 32 -17.48 28.31 -11.27
C VAL A 32 -17.07 29.30 -10.19
N GLY A 33 -16.27 28.90 -9.21
CA GLY A 33 -15.95 29.87 -8.15
C GLY A 33 -15.10 29.38 -6.99
N ALA A 34 -14.92 30.28 -6.02
CA ALA A 34 -14.28 29.98 -4.75
C ALA A 34 -15.30 30.06 -3.62
N SER A 35 -15.26 29.13 -2.67
CA SER A 35 -16.12 29.13 -1.48
C SER A 35 -15.28 29.00 -0.22
N SER A 36 -15.56 29.82 0.78
CA SER A 36 -15.03 29.68 2.13
C SER A 36 -16.20 29.50 3.12
N GLY A 37 -16.20 28.40 3.88
CA GLY A 37 -17.25 28.09 4.85
C GLY A 37 -17.89 26.73 4.59
N SER A 38 -19.23 26.68 4.58
CA SER A 38 -20.00 25.46 4.36
C SER A 38 -20.65 25.50 2.98
N SER A 39 -20.32 24.56 2.09
CA SER A 39 -20.80 24.60 0.71
C SER A 39 -21.35 23.26 0.24
N THR A 40 -22.42 23.32 -0.55
CA THR A 40 -22.88 22.22 -1.41
C THR A 40 -22.86 22.71 -2.84
N SER A 41 -22.10 22.09 -3.73
CA SER A 41 -21.91 22.64 -5.07
C SER A 41 -21.78 21.62 -6.19
N VAL A 42 -22.10 22.05 -7.41
CA VAL A 42 -21.76 21.33 -8.64
C VAL A 42 -21.01 22.27 -9.57
N GLY A 43 -19.83 21.86 -10.03
CA GLY A 43 -19.08 22.62 -11.03
C GLY A 43 -17.58 22.64 -10.80
N VAL A 44 -16.96 23.81 -11.03
CA VAL A 44 -15.49 23.95 -11.01
C VAL A 44 -15.07 24.97 -9.97
N GLY A 45 -14.18 24.63 -9.05
CA GLY A 45 -13.85 25.63 -8.04
C GLY A 45 -12.81 25.29 -6.99
N THR A 46 -12.65 26.23 -6.08
CA THR A 46 -11.82 26.10 -4.88
C THR A 46 -12.71 26.19 -3.64
N PHE A 47 -12.58 25.24 -2.72
CA PHE A 47 -13.45 25.13 -1.57
C PHE A 47 -12.60 25.04 -0.31
N SER A 48 -12.85 25.92 0.66
CA SER A 48 -12.17 25.92 1.95
C SER A 48 -13.21 25.80 3.07
N GLY A 49 -13.03 24.84 3.97
CA GLY A 49 -13.96 24.54 5.06
C GLY A 49 -14.63 23.18 4.89
N SER A 50 -15.96 23.14 5.04
CA SER A 50 -16.76 21.93 4.88
C SER A 50 -17.47 21.96 3.53
N SER A 51 -17.27 20.94 2.71
CA SER A 51 -17.81 20.91 1.35
C SER A 51 -18.43 19.57 0.98
N ILE A 52 -19.55 19.64 0.26
CA ILE A 52 -20.12 18.54 -0.51
C ILE A 52 -20.10 19.00 -1.97
N SER A 53 -19.37 18.33 -2.86
CA SER A 53 -19.21 18.83 -4.23
C SER A 53 -19.17 17.75 -5.29
N ALA A 54 -19.69 18.06 -6.48
CA ALA A 54 -19.47 17.25 -7.67
C ALA A 54 -18.81 18.10 -8.77
N GLY A 55 -17.70 17.62 -9.33
CA GLY A 55 -17.03 18.27 -10.45
C GLY A 55 -15.51 18.34 -10.29
N VAL A 56 -14.93 19.48 -10.64
CA VAL A 56 -13.47 19.65 -10.69
C VAL A 56 -13.02 20.70 -9.67
N GLY A 57 -12.06 20.41 -8.80
CA GLY A 57 -11.67 21.46 -7.86
C GLY A 57 -10.51 21.18 -6.92
N THR A 58 -10.27 22.18 -6.08
CA THR A 58 -9.31 22.09 -4.98
C THR A 58 -10.06 22.21 -3.65
N PHE A 59 -9.88 21.26 -2.75
CA PHE A 59 -10.60 21.18 -1.48
C PHE A 59 -9.62 21.34 -0.31
N SER A 60 -9.91 22.23 0.62
CA SER A 60 -9.14 22.40 1.86
C SER A 60 -10.08 22.26 3.05
N GLY A 61 -9.77 21.34 3.96
CA GLY A 61 -10.63 21.02 5.11
C GLY A 61 -11.33 19.67 4.97
N SER A 62 -12.63 19.64 5.26
CA SER A 62 -13.43 18.41 5.24
C SER A 62 -14.30 18.38 3.99
N SER A 63 -14.16 17.33 3.19
CA SER A 63 -14.84 17.23 1.89
C SER A 63 -15.46 15.86 1.66
N ILE A 64 -16.66 15.87 1.10
CA ILE A 64 -17.25 14.72 0.42
C ILE A 64 -17.42 15.16 -1.02
N SER A 65 -16.80 14.45 -1.95
CA SER A 65 -16.88 14.87 -3.35
C SER A 65 -17.05 13.71 -4.30
N VAL A 66 -17.32 14.06 -5.56
CA VAL A 66 -17.22 13.17 -6.71
C VAL A 66 -16.59 13.96 -7.85
N GLY A 67 -15.50 13.45 -8.43
CA GLY A 67 -14.91 14.00 -9.63
C GLY A 67 -13.38 13.98 -9.66
N VAL A 68 -12.79 15.14 -9.97
CA VAL A 68 -11.36 15.27 -10.24
C VAL A 68 -10.80 16.45 -9.49
N GLY A 69 -9.72 16.28 -8.73
CA GLY A 69 -9.20 17.42 -8.02
C GLY A 69 -7.97 17.21 -7.19
N THR A 70 -7.73 18.24 -6.37
CA THR A 70 -6.75 18.16 -5.29
C THR A 70 -7.42 18.39 -3.96
N PHE A 71 -6.91 17.76 -2.91
CA PHE A 71 -7.40 18.02 -1.56
C PHE A 71 -6.28 18.13 -0.52
N SER A 72 -6.55 18.88 0.53
CA SER A 72 -5.76 18.89 1.76
C SER A 72 -6.70 18.84 2.96
N GLY A 73 -6.55 17.82 3.81
CA GLY A 73 -7.39 17.61 4.98
C GLY A 73 -8.06 16.24 4.97
N SER A 74 -9.37 16.20 5.19
CA SER A 74 -10.17 14.97 5.26
C SER A 74 -11.08 14.86 4.05
N ARG A 75 -11.02 13.74 3.33
CA ARG A 75 -11.84 13.52 2.13
C ARG A 75 -12.46 12.13 2.06
N THR A 76 -13.68 12.06 1.54
CA THR A 76 -14.35 10.80 1.14
C THR A 76 -14.85 10.95 -0.29
N SER A 77 -14.33 10.16 -1.24
CA SER A 77 -14.54 10.44 -2.68
C SER A 77 -14.18 9.29 -3.63
N PRO A 78 -15.04 8.90 -4.60
CA PRO A 78 -14.66 8.03 -5.70
C PRO A 78 -14.12 8.82 -6.91
N ASP A 79 -12.81 9.07 -6.99
CA ASP A 79 -12.27 10.18 -7.78
C ASP A 79 -10.92 9.90 -8.48
N VAL A 80 -10.55 10.83 -9.36
CA VAL A 80 -9.18 10.99 -9.85
C VAL A 80 -8.50 12.15 -9.13
N ASP A 81 -7.64 11.88 -8.16
CA ASP A 81 -7.22 12.89 -7.20
C ASP A 81 -5.74 12.91 -6.85
N ALA A 82 -5.28 14.06 -6.38
CA ALA A 82 -4.07 14.19 -5.59
C ALA A 82 -4.38 14.82 -4.23
N GLY A 83 -3.79 14.34 -3.15
CA GLY A 83 -3.97 15.07 -1.89
C GLY A 83 -3.19 14.59 -0.70
N SER A 84 -3.32 15.39 0.35
CA SER A 84 -2.65 15.18 1.63
C SER A 84 -3.65 15.13 2.78
N GLY A 85 -3.39 14.25 3.76
CA GLY A 85 -4.18 14.12 4.97
C GLY A 85 -4.85 12.75 5.09
N SER A 86 -6.12 12.76 5.50
CA SER A 86 -6.92 11.54 5.70
C SER A 86 -7.88 11.35 4.54
N SER A 87 -7.85 10.19 3.89
CA SER A 87 -8.70 9.93 2.73
C SER A 87 -9.33 8.55 2.75
N ILE A 88 -10.59 8.50 2.30
CA ILE A 88 -11.29 7.27 1.92
C ILE A 88 -11.68 7.44 0.47
N SER A 89 -11.10 6.65 -0.43
CA SER A 89 -11.28 6.88 -1.87
C SER A 89 -11.35 5.61 -2.71
N ALA A 90 -12.03 5.69 -3.84
CA ALA A 90 -11.99 4.67 -4.87
C ALA A 90 -11.66 5.34 -6.21
N GLY A 91 -10.55 5.00 -6.85
CA GLY A 91 -10.18 5.60 -8.13
C GLY A 91 -8.69 5.68 -8.37
N VAL A 92 -8.24 6.76 -9.01
CA VAL A 92 -6.86 6.91 -9.47
C VAL A 92 -6.21 8.11 -8.81
N GLY A 93 -5.01 7.99 -8.24
CA GLY A 93 -4.45 9.18 -7.62
C GLY A 93 -3.11 9.10 -6.93
N THR A 94 -2.76 10.22 -6.30
CA THR A 94 -1.56 10.35 -5.47
C THR A 94 -1.95 10.83 -4.09
N PHE A 95 -1.68 10.03 -3.06
CA PHE A 95 -2.16 10.30 -1.70
C PHE A 95 -1.01 10.26 -0.73
N SER A 96 -0.94 11.25 0.17
CA SER A 96 0.05 11.29 1.24
C SER A 96 -0.62 11.49 2.60
N GLY A 97 -0.32 10.61 3.56
CA GLY A 97 -0.91 10.63 4.90
C GLY A 97 -1.55 9.30 5.27
N SER A 98 -2.79 9.36 5.75
CA SER A 98 -3.58 8.17 6.09
C SER A 98 -4.61 7.92 5.00
N SER A 99 -4.55 6.77 4.34
CA SER A 99 -5.48 6.45 3.26
C SER A 99 -6.14 5.08 3.42
N THR A 100 -7.40 5.01 3.06
CA THR A 100 -8.11 3.76 2.78
C THR A 100 -8.61 3.85 1.35
N SER A 101 -8.06 3.05 0.45
CA SER A 101 -8.28 3.24 -0.98
C SER A 101 -8.49 1.95 -1.75
N VAL A 102 -9.23 2.05 -2.85
CA VAL A 102 -9.28 1.03 -3.88
C VAL A 102 -8.95 1.65 -5.23
N GLY A 103 -7.97 1.14 -5.96
CA GLY A 103 -7.70 1.56 -7.33
C GLY A 103 -6.22 1.68 -7.69
N VAL A 104 -5.84 2.72 -8.43
CA VAL A 104 -4.50 2.82 -9.02
C VAL A 104 -3.79 4.08 -8.57
N GLY A 105 -2.54 4.01 -8.10
CA GLY A 105 -1.92 5.25 -7.67
C GLY A 105 -0.56 5.19 -7.00
N THR A 106 -0.19 6.33 -6.41
CA THR A 106 0.95 6.46 -5.52
C THR A 106 0.45 6.76 -4.12
N PHE A 107 0.88 5.97 -3.15
CA PHE A 107 0.44 6.11 -1.76
C PHE A 107 1.65 6.29 -0.85
N GLY A 108 1.65 7.38 -0.09
CA GLY A 108 2.65 7.70 0.91
C GLY A 108 2.04 7.73 2.32
N GLY A 109 2.73 7.14 3.30
CA GLY A 109 2.32 7.13 4.70
C GLY A 109 1.69 5.81 5.14
N SER A 110 0.56 5.88 5.83
CA SER A 110 -0.15 4.69 6.33
C SER A 110 -1.34 4.40 5.44
N SER A 111 -1.36 3.23 4.80
CA SER A 111 -2.43 2.91 3.83
C SER A 111 -3.03 1.52 4.04
N THR A 112 -4.34 1.46 3.89
CA THR A 112 -5.11 0.23 3.67
C THR A 112 -5.66 0.31 2.25
N SER A 113 -4.85 -0.09 1.27
CA SER A 113 -5.12 0.09 -0.16
C SER A 113 -5.24 -1.25 -0.87
N VAL A 114 -6.22 -1.40 -1.76
CA VAL A 114 -6.29 -2.54 -2.70
C VAL A 114 -6.18 -2.00 -4.13
N GLY A 115 -5.22 -2.47 -4.90
CA GLY A 115 -4.84 -1.74 -6.09
C GLY A 115 -3.54 -2.12 -6.78
N VAL A 116 -3.15 -1.21 -7.67
CA VAL A 116 -1.94 -1.28 -8.50
C VAL A 116 -1.23 0.06 -8.44
N GLY A 117 0.07 0.08 -8.22
CA GLY A 117 0.75 1.33 -8.03
C GLY A 117 2.09 1.30 -7.32
N THR A 118 2.34 2.41 -6.65
CA THR A 118 3.57 2.66 -5.90
C THR A 118 3.28 2.99 -4.46
N PHE A 119 4.01 2.37 -3.54
CA PHE A 119 3.79 2.53 -2.11
C PHE A 119 5.04 2.98 -1.36
N SER A 120 4.90 3.91 -0.42
CA SER A 120 5.97 4.28 0.53
C SER A 120 5.41 4.47 1.94
N GLY A 121 5.81 3.63 2.90
CA GLY A 121 5.41 3.75 4.31
C GLY A 121 4.95 2.44 4.94
N SER A 122 3.79 2.43 5.59
CA SER A 122 3.20 1.23 6.22
C SER A 122 1.90 0.82 5.52
N ARG A 123 1.82 -0.44 5.07
CA ARG A 123 0.66 -0.97 4.34
C ARG A 123 0.08 -2.24 4.93
N THR A 124 -1.25 -2.33 4.90
CA THR A 124 -2.02 -3.50 5.32
C THR A 124 -3.11 -3.86 4.31
N SER A 125 -2.76 -4.28 3.08
CA SER A 125 -3.71 -4.87 2.11
C SER A 125 -3.00 -5.51 0.88
N PRO A 126 -3.65 -6.43 0.15
CA PRO A 126 -3.05 -7.09 -1.01
C PRO A 126 -3.01 -6.19 -2.25
N ASP A 127 -1.88 -6.16 -2.95
CA ASP A 127 -1.61 -5.22 -4.05
C ASP A 127 -0.64 -5.79 -5.12
N VAL A 128 -0.61 -5.14 -6.29
CA VAL A 128 0.37 -5.39 -7.36
C VAL A 128 1.24 -4.15 -7.58
N ASP A 129 2.32 -4.02 -6.81
CA ASP A 129 2.99 -2.73 -6.60
C ASP A 129 4.51 -2.79 -6.59
N ALA A 130 5.11 -1.63 -6.86
CA ALA A 130 6.47 -1.34 -6.43
C ALA A 130 6.46 -0.49 -5.16
N GLY A 131 7.30 -0.78 -4.16
CA GLY A 131 7.24 0.01 -2.94
C GLY A 131 8.38 -0.11 -1.96
N SER A 132 8.30 0.73 -0.93
CA SER A 132 9.26 0.80 0.16
C SER A 132 8.54 0.90 1.52
N GLY A 133 9.06 0.21 2.53
CA GLY A 133 8.59 0.31 3.91
C GLY A 133 8.11 -1.01 4.48
N SER A 134 7.04 -0.98 5.29
CA SER A 134 6.51 -2.15 6.00
C SER A 134 5.22 -2.64 5.38
N SER A 135 5.12 -3.95 5.10
CA SER A 135 3.89 -4.59 4.59
C SER A 135 3.53 -5.84 5.40
N THR A 136 2.23 -6.06 5.61
CA THR A 136 1.70 -7.26 6.29
C THR A 136 0.62 -7.97 5.46
N SER A 137 0.65 -7.79 4.14
CA SER A 137 -0.34 -8.38 3.22
C SER A 137 0.29 -8.81 1.90
N PRO A 138 -0.29 -9.80 1.20
CA PRO A 138 0.36 -10.41 0.04
C PRO A 138 0.58 -9.41 -1.09
N ASP A 139 1.73 -9.46 -1.75
CA ASP A 139 2.06 -8.54 -2.81
C ASP A 139 2.68 -9.19 -4.04
N VAL A 140 2.49 -8.56 -5.20
CA VAL A 140 3.18 -8.91 -6.43
C VAL A 140 3.93 -7.69 -6.93
N GLY A 141 5.25 -7.76 -7.05
CA GLY A 141 6.05 -6.68 -7.61
C GLY A 141 7.39 -6.48 -6.94
N ALA A 142 7.86 -5.24 -6.90
CA ALA A 142 9.22 -4.90 -6.47
C ALA A 142 9.20 -4.13 -5.15
N GLY A 143 9.69 -4.73 -4.07
CA GLY A 143 9.63 -4.14 -2.73
C GLY A 143 10.98 -3.85 -2.10
N SER A 144 11.00 -2.98 -1.10
CA SER A 144 12.10 -2.90 -0.14
C SER A 144 11.60 -2.60 1.26
N GLY A 145 12.28 -3.10 2.29
CA GLY A 145 11.95 -2.83 3.70
C GLY A 145 11.65 -4.09 4.50
N SER A 146 10.51 -4.12 5.19
CA SER A 146 10.11 -5.25 6.05
C SER A 146 8.77 -5.82 5.60
N SER A 147 8.69 -7.12 5.32
CA SER A 147 7.42 -7.77 5.01
C SER A 147 7.13 -8.98 5.91
N ILE A 148 5.85 -9.09 6.29
CA ILE A 148 5.26 -10.25 6.97
C ILE A 148 4.12 -10.77 6.08
N SER A 149 4.42 -11.02 4.80
CA SER A 149 3.44 -11.59 3.88
C SER A 149 4.09 -12.26 2.69
N ALA A 150 3.33 -13.17 2.07
CA ALA A 150 3.72 -13.88 0.88
C ALA A 150 3.80 -12.94 -0.32
N GLY A 151 4.89 -13.03 -1.07
CA GLY A 151 5.17 -12.18 -2.22
C GLY A 151 5.50 -12.97 -3.48
N VAL A 152 5.34 -12.30 -4.62
CA VAL A 152 5.95 -12.70 -5.90
C VAL A 152 6.65 -11.49 -6.51
N GLY A 153 7.95 -11.58 -6.77
CA GLY A 153 8.67 -10.58 -7.54
C GLY A 153 10.10 -10.33 -7.09
N THR A 154 10.43 -9.07 -6.80
CA THR A 154 11.78 -8.71 -6.34
C THR A 154 11.75 -7.99 -5.02
N PHE A 155 12.70 -8.28 -4.13
CA PHE A 155 12.69 -7.66 -2.80
C PHE A 155 14.06 -7.42 -2.22
N SER A 156 14.19 -6.29 -1.52
CA SER A 156 15.37 -5.97 -0.73
C SER A 156 15.01 -5.64 0.71
N GLY A 157 15.35 -6.50 1.66
CA GLY A 157 15.11 -6.24 3.08
C GLY A 157 14.84 -7.48 3.93
N SER A 158 13.98 -7.34 4.94
CA SER A 158 13.65 -8.40 5.90
C SER A 158 12.28 -9.00 5.60
N ARG A 159 12.19 -10.33 5.57
CA ARG A 159 10.98 -11.06 5.27
C ARG A 159 10.71 -12.21 6.23
N THR A 160 9.43 -12.39 6.53
CA THR A 160 8.90 -13.41 7.45
C THR A 160 7.66 -14.09 6.87
N SER A 161 7.74 -14.60 5.63
CA SER A 161 6.66 -15.34 4.96
C SER A 161 7.17 -16.07 3.70
N PRO A 162 6.45 -17.08 3.18
CA PRO A 162 6.87 -17.81 1.98
C PRO A 162 6.71 -16.99 0.71
N ASP A 163 7.77 -16.91 -0.10
CA ASP A 163 7.79 -16.06 -1.31
C ASP A 163 8.32 -16.76 -2.56
N VAL A 164 8.05 -16.17 -3.74
CA VAL A 164 8.62 -16.59 -5.04
C VAL A 164 9.37 -15.43 -5.68
N ASP A 165 10.58 -15.15 -5.18
CA ASP A 165 11.22 -13.86 -5.39
C ASP A 165 12.71 -13.93 -5.68
N ALA A 166 13.19 -12.93 -6.42
CA ALA A 166 14.61 -12.61 -6.51
C ALA A 166 14.97 -11.44 -5.58
N GLY A 167 16.01 -11.53 -4.76
CA GLY A 167 16.20 -10.48 -3.76
C GLY A 167 17.48 -10.47 -2.95
N SER A 168 17.54 -9.50 -2.03
CA SER A 168 18.63 -9.36 -1.07
C SER A 168 18.09 -9.13 0.34
N GLY A 169 18.76 -9.65 1.35
CA GLY A 169 18.48 -9.36 2.76
C GLY A 169 18.23 -10.60 3.62
N SER A 170 17.31 -10.49 4.57
CA SER A 170 17.07 -11.49 5.61
C SER A 170 15.72 -12.18 5.39
N SER A 171 15.68 -13.50 5.37
CA SER A 171 14.45 -14.29 5.18
C SER A 171 14.32 -15.38 6.24
N THR A 172 13.09 -15.60 6.71
CA THR A 172 12.77 -16.63 7.72
C THR A 172 11.52 -17.43 7.34
N SER A 173 11.50 -17.98 6.12
CA SER A 173 10.41 -18.80 5.60
C SER A 173 10.85 -19.59 4.35
N PRO A 174 10.09 -20.60 3.89
CA PRO A 174 10.36 -21.30 2.64
C PRO A 174 10.19 -20.35 1.44
N ASP A 175 11.26 -20.13 0.66
CA ASP A 175 11.14 -19.28 -0.55
C ASP A 175 11.64 -20.02 -1.80
N VAL A 176 11.14 -19.60 -2.95
CA VAL A 176 11.58 -20.05 -4.27
C VAL A 176 12.22 -18.89 -5.02
N GLY A 177 13.49 -18.99 -5.40
CA GLY A 177 14.13 -17.96 -6.22
C GLY A 177 15.62 -17.76 -5.96
N ALA A 178 16.16 -16.62 -6.40
CA ALA A 178 17.59 -16.33 -6.30
C ALA A 178 17.85 -15.14 -5.38
N GLY A 179 18.90 -15.17 -4.58
CA GLY A 179 19.18 -13.99 -3.76
C GLY A 179 20.47 -14.02 -2.96
N SER A 180 20.67 -12.94 -2.23
CA SER A 180 21.84 -12.73 -1.39
C SER A 180 21.44 -12.39 0.05
N GLY A 181 22.21 -12.83 1.04
CA GLY A 181 22.02 -12.46 2.45
C GLY A 181 21.73 -13.64 3.38
N SER A 182 21.05 -13.35 4.49
CA SER A 182 20.83 -14.28 5.58
C SER A 182 19.51 -15.03 5.40
N SER A 183 19.49 -16.35 5.56
CA SER A 183 18.25 -17.13 5.42
C SER A 183 18.11 -18.26 6.44
N ILE A 184 16.89 -18.46 6.92
CA ILE A 184 16.45 -19.66 7.64
C ILE A 184 15.25 -20.20 6.85
N SER A 185 15.47 -21.20 6.00
CA SER A 185 14.49 -21.58 4.96
C SER A 185 14.60 -23.05 4.57
N ALA A 186 13.45 -23.63 4.17
CA ALA A 186 13.36 -24.92 3.49
C ALA A 186 13.25 -24.78 1.95
N GLY A 187 13.54 -23.59 1.42
CA GLY A 187 13.27 -23.18 0.05
C GLY A 187 14.10 -23.84 -1.06
N VAL A 188 13.73 -23.55 -2.30
CA VAL A 188 14.40 -24.03 -3.53
C VAL A 188 14.95 -22.82 -4.28
N GLY A 189 16.28 -22.71 -4.40
CA GLY A 189 16.86 -21.51 -4.98
C GLY A 189 18.38 -21.39 -4.87
N SER A 190 18.94 -20.44 -5.62
CA SER A 190 20.36 -20.09 -5.56
C SER A 190 20.57 -18.95 -4.56
N ARG A 191 21.25 -19.21 -3.43
CA ARG A 191 21.53 -18.20 -2.41
C ARG A 191 23.02 -17.95 -2.21
N ILE A 192 23.40 -16.66 -2.16
CA ILE A 192 24.74 -16.21 -1.80
C ILE A 192 24.69 -15.56 -0.42
N GLY A 193 25.14 -16.26 0.62
CA GLY A 193 25.16 -15.71 1.97
C GLY A 193 25.13 -16.79 3.06
N THR A 194 24.75 -16.39 4.27
CA THR A 194 24.68 -17.28 5.43
C THR A 194 23.28 -17.92 5.49
N GLY A 195 23.22 -19.25 5.55
CA GLY A 195 21.95 -19.97 5.47
C GLY A 195 21.87 -21.14 6.44
N ILE A 196 20.74 -21.26 7.14
CA ILE A 196 20.35 -22.48 7.84
C ILE A 196 19.28 -23.16 6.99
N SER A 197 19.65 -24.24 6.28
CA SER A 197 18.70 -25.07 5.54
C SER A 197 18.10 -26.13 6.46
N THR A 198 16.82 -25.99 6.81
CA THR A 198 16.13 -26.96 7.68
C THR A 198 15.84 -28.28 6.95
N THR A 199 15.82 -28.28 5.60
CA THR A 199 15.70 -29.50 4.78
C THR A 199 16.89 -30.43 4.95
N MET A 200 18.11 -29.88 5.09
CA MET A 200 19.30 -30.68 5.33
C MET A 200 19.33 -31.30 6.73
N ASN A 201 18.78 -30.63 7.75
CA ASN A 201 18.78 -31.16 9.11
C ASN A 201 17.87 -32.39 9.30
N ALA A 202 16.77 -32.53 8.57
CA ALA A 202 15.95 -33.74 8.66
C ALA A 202 16.70 -34.96 8.09
N ARG A 203 17.34 -34.84 6.92
CA ARG A 203 18.10 -35.95 6.33
C ARG A 203 19.40 -36.24 7.07
N VAL A 204 20.12 -35.21 7.51
CA VAL A 204 21.36 -35.36 8.28
C VAL A 204 21.08 -35.89 9.69
N ALA A 205 20.04 -35.44 10.38
CA ALA A 205 19.64 -36.03 11.67
C ALA A 205 19.17 -37.48 11.51
N VAL A 206 18.44 -37.82 10.44
CA VAL A 206 18.07 -39.21 10.13
C VAL A 206 19.30 -40.06 9.83
N LEU A 207 20.27 -39.56 9.05
CA LEU A 207 21.52 -40.27 8.75
C LEU A 207 22.41 -40.45 9.97
N ILE A 208 22.54 -39.42 10.82
CA ILE A 208 23.30 -39.50 12.07
C ILE A 208 22.63 -40.49 13.03
N THR A 209 21.30 -40.43 13.18
CA THR A 209 20.54 -41.38 14.02
C THR A 209 20.67 -42.82 13.49
N ALA A 210 20.58 -43.03 12.18
CA ALA A 210 20.78 -44.35 11.56
C ALA A 210 22.25 -44.85 11.68
N ALA A 211 23.23 -43.96 11.59
CA ALA A 211 24.64 -44.30 11.77
C ALA A 211 24.96 -44.69 13.23
N ILE A 212 24.36 -43.99 14.21
CA ILE A 212 24.53 -44.30 15.63
C ILE A 212 23.85 -45.63 16.00
N LEU A 213 22.67 -45.96 15.42
CA LEU A 213 22.00 -47.24 15.67
C LEU A 213 22.66 -48.44 14.95
N SER A 214 23.31 -48.24 13.80
CA SER A 214 23.95 -49.32 13.03
C SER A 214 25.37 -49.67 13.48
N ALA A 215 26.06 -48.75 14.15
CA ALA A 215 27.39 -48.97 14.72
C ALA A 215 27.45 -50.12 15.76
N PRO A 216 26.54 -50.24 16.75
CA PRO A 216 26.61 -51.32 17.73
C PRO A 216 26.22 -52.69 17.15
N VAL A 217 25.27 -52.75 16.20
CA VAL A 217 24.82 -54.01 15.60
C VAL A 217 25.92 -54.65 14.74
N THR A 218 26.69 -53.83 14.02
CA THR A 218 27.79 -54.30 13.18
C THR A 218 29.00 -54.75 14.01
N ALA A 219 29.28 -54.05 15.12
CA ALA A 219 30.38 -54.40 16.02
C ALA A 219 30.15 -55.73 16.77
N ILE A 220 28.91 -56.05 17.15
CA ILE A 220 28.55 -57.32 17.79
C ILE A 220 28.65 -58.49 16.79
N ALA A 221 28.14 -58.31 15.57
CA ALA A 221 28.20 -59.35 14.53
C ALA A 221 29.65 -59.70 14.10
N LEU A 222 30.55 -58.72 14.08
CA LEU A 222 31.96 -58.93 13.72
C LEU A 222 32.79 -59.55 14.86
N LEU A 223 32.33 -59.40 16.11
CA LEU A 223 32.95 -60.02 17.28
C LEU A 223 32.57 -61.50 17.41
N GLU A 224 31.32 -61.88 17.08
CA GLU A 224 30.90 -63.28 17.02
C GLU A 224 31.53 -64.05 15.86
N ALA A 225 31.79 -63.41 14.72
CA ALA A 225 32.48 -64.05 13.59
C ALA A 225 33.97 -64.33 13.84
N ARG A 226 34.57 -63.79 14.92
CA ARG A 226 35.97 -63.98 15.31
C ARG A 226 36.17 -64.98 16.45
N ARG A 227 35.11 -65.61 16.96
CA ARG A 227 35.18 -66.64 18.00
C ARG A 227 34.98 -68.04 17.42
#